data_AF-A0A8J8AVA1-F1
#
_entry.id   AF-A0A8J8AVA1-F1
#
_cell.length_a   1.000
_cell.length_b   1.000
_cell.length_c   1.000
_cell.angle_alpha   90.00
_cell.angle_beta   90.00
_cell.angle_gamma   90.00
#
_symmetry.space_group_name_H-M   'P 1'
#
loop_
_entity.id
_entity.type
_entity.pdbx_description
1 polymer ?
#
loop_
_entity_poly.entity_id
_entity_poly.type
_entity_poly.pdbx_seq_one_letter_code
_entity_poly.pdbx_strand_id
1 'polypeptide(L)'
;RQVSSYLASRGIKMEIVAIEKNEEVEAAYFSGRCDTYAQLGPVVAIAASQSEDPSSHILLPDVLALEPQVMIVRQGDDNWVDIANWTLGAMLFAEQEGISSANVDEMKANPPSVDIGKFLGATPGVGKGLGLSDDWAYNVIKKVGNYSEIFERSLGQESPYKMPRETTALWKDGGVLFPLVFD
;
A
#
# COMPACT_ATOMS: atom_id res chain seq x y z
N ARG A 1 15.45 -14.67 -9.65
CA ARG A 1 14.56 -15.79 -10.07
C ARG A 1 13.41 -15.29 -10.97
N GLN A 2 12.57 -14.36 -10.53
CA GLN A 2 11.41 -13.90 -11.33
C GLN A 2 11.82 -13.30 -12.67
N VAL A 3 12.86 -12.45 -12.70
CA VAL A 3 13.47 -11.90 -13.93
C VAL A 3 13.80 -13.03 -14.92
N SER A 4 14.57 -14.05 -14.48
CA SER A 4 14.94 -15.19 -15.33
C SER A 4 13.73 -15.94 -15.88
N SER A 5 12.71 -16.17 -15.06
CA SER A 5 11.47 -16.85 -15.48
C SER A 5 10.67 -16.02 -16.49
N TYR A 6 10.58 -14.70 -16.29
CA TYR A 6 9.91 -13.77 -17.19
C TYR A 6 10.56 -13.72 -18.57
N LEU A 7 11.89 -13.65 -18.60
CA LEU A 7 12.67 -13.62 -19.84
C LEU A 7 12.54 -14.93 -20.62
N ALA A 8 12.66 -16.07 -19.92
CA ALA A 8 12.56 -17.39 -20.52
C ALA A 8 11.17 -17.65 -21.13
N SER A 9 10.08 -17.24 -20.47
CA SER A 9 8.73 -17.43 -20.99
C SER A 9 8.43 -16.61 -22.25
N ARG A 10 9.24 -15.58 -22.53
CA ARG A 10 9.13 -14.70 -23.71
C ARG A 10 10.24 -14.92 -24.74
N GLY A 11 11.14 -15.87 -24.52
CA GLY A 11 12.29 -16.12 -25.39
C GLY A 11 13.28 -14.94 -25.45
N ILE A 12 13.29 -14.06 -24.44
CA ILE A 12 14.19 -12.91 -24.36
C ILE A 12 15.53 -13.40 -23.81
N LYS A 13 16.62 -13.08 -24.52
CA LYS A 13 17.99 -13.33 -24.07
C LYS A 13 18.53 -12.08 -23.40
N MET A 14 18.93 -12.19 -22.14
CA MET A 14 19.53 -11.11 -21.35
C MET A 14 20.58 -11.70 -20.41
N GLU A 15 21.69 -11.01 -20.24
CA GLU A 15 22.69 -11.34 -19.21
C GLU A 15 22.23 -10.80 -17.86
N ILE A 16 22.14 -11.66 -16.86
CA ILE A 16 21.68 -11.28 -15.52
C ILE A 16 22.88 -11.04 -14.62
N VAL A 17 23.04 -9.81 -14.16
CA VAL A 17 24.01 -9.43 -13.12
C VAL A 17 23.28 -9.42 -11.78
N ALA A 18 23.46 -10.48 -10.98
CA ALA A 18 22.85 -10.59 -9.66
C ALA A 18 23.71 -9.86 -8.60
N ILE A 19 23.12 -8.89 -7.91
CA ILE A 19 23.74 -8.11 -6.83
C ILE A 19 22.74 -8.06 -5.67
N GLU A 20 23.20 -8.24 -4.44
CA GLU A 20 22.31 -8.40 -3.27
C GLU A 20 21.91 -7.08 -2.62
N LYS A 21 22.78 -6.06 -2.65
CA LYS A 21 22.52 -4.76 -2.01
C LYS A 21 21.93 -3.77 -3.00
N ASN A 22 20.88 -3.07 -2.59
CA ASN A 22 20.21 -2.09 -3.44
C ASN A 22 21.16 -0.99 -3.91
N GLU A 23 22.02 -0.49 -3.02
CA GLU A 23 22.97 0.58 -3.34
C GLU A 23 23.99 0.16 -4.42
N GLU A 24 24.39 -1.12 -4.40
CA GLU A 24 25.32 -1.67 -5.39
C GLU A 24 24.62 -1.93 -6.75
N VAL A 25 23.34 -2.33 -6.74
CA VAL A 25 22.51 -2.48 -7.96
C VAL A 25 22.29 -1.13 -8.62
N GLU A 26 21.89 -0.12 -7.83
CA GLU A 26 21.65 1.24 -8.31
C GLU A 26 22.92 1.84 -8.91
N ALA A 27 24.05 1.72 -8.22
CA ALA A 27 25.34 2.19 -8.74
C ALA A 27 25.71 1.49 -10.07
N ALA A 28 25.44 0.19 -10.20
CA ALA A 28 25.69 -0.54 -11.45
C ALA A 28 24.79 -0.05 -12.61
N TYR A 29 23.52 0.24 -12.33
CA TYR A 29 22.61 0.81 -13.32
C TYR A 29 23.01 2.24 -13.72
N PHE A 30 23.17 3.15 -12.75
CA PHE A 30 23.45 4.57 -13.01
C PHE A 30 24.85 4.83 -13.59
N SER A 31 25.82 3.93 -13.37
CA SER A 31 27.13 3.99 -14.04
C SER A 31 27.13 3.45 -15.48
N GLY A 32 26.00 2.92 -15.96
CA GLY A 32 25.88 2.34 -17.30
C GLY A 32 26.48 0.93 -17.43
N ARG A 33 26.79 0.26 -16.31
CA ARG A 33 27.24 -1.15 -16.33
C ARG A 33 26.09 -2.11 -16.66
N CYS A 34 24.85 -1.74 -16.37
CA CYS A 34 23.65 -2.50 -16.68
C CYS A 34 22.67 -1.66 -17.53
N ASP A 35 22.12 -2.25 -18.59
CA ASP A 35 21.13 -1.57 -19.45
C ASP A 35 19.76 -1.42 -18.78
N THR A 36 19.43 -2.33 -17.85
CA THR A 36 18.12 -2.37 -17.17
C THR A 36 18.28 -2.64 -15.68
N TYR A 37 17.37 -2.08 -14.89
CA TYR A 37 17.25 -2.33 -13.45
C TYR A 37 15.85 -2.89 -13.16
N ALA A 38 15.79 -4.11 -12.61
CA ALA A 38 14.55 -4.76 -12.21
C ALA A 38 14.48 -4.92 -10.69
N GLN A 39 13.44 -4.37 -10.07
CA GLN A 39 13.11 -4.50 -8.65
C GLN A 39 11.61 -4.22 -8.44
N LEU A 40 11.15 -4.20 -7.19
CA LEU A 40 9.82 -3.70 -6.80
C LEU A 40 9.52 -2.32 -7.43
N GLY A 41 8.30 -2.16 -7.95
CA GLY A 41 7.85 -0.92 -8.62
C GLY A 41 8.14 0.38 -7.84
N PRO A 42 7.78 0.48 -6.55
CA PRO A 42 8.12 1.65 -5.74
C PRO A 42 9.64 1.87 -5.60
N VAL A 43 10.43 0.80 -5.48
CA VAL A 43 11.89 0.92 -5.31
C VAL A 43 12.53 1.49 -6.58
N VAL A 44 12.14 1.00 -7.76
CA VAL A 44 12.66 1.56 -9.03
C VAL A 44 12.16 2.99 -9.28
N ALA A 45 10.93 3.32 -8.85
CA ALA A 45 10.42 4.70 -8.92
C ALA A 45 11.21 5.65 -8.02
N ILE A 46 11.53 5.22 -6.80
CA ILE A 46 12.36 5.97 -5.85
C ILE A 46 13.75 6.21 -6.44
N ALA A 47 14.42 5.14 -6.89
CA ALA A 47 15.75 5.24 -7.47
C ALA A 47 15.77 6.19 -8.68
N ALA A 48 14.82 6.07 -9.60
CA ALA A 48 14.72 6.95 -10.76
C ALA A 48 14.49 8.42 -10.36
N SER A 49 13.66 8.69 -9.34
CA SER A 49 13.41 10.05 -8.84
C SER A 49 14.62 10.70 -8.15
N GLN A 50 15.56 9.88 -7.66
CA GLN A 50 16.76 10.32 -6.95
C GLN A 50 18.00 10.40 -7.84
N SER A 51 17.89 10.02 -9.13
CA SER A 51 19.01 10.12 -10.06
C SER A 51 19.33 11.58 -10.43
N GLU A 52 20.49 11.80 -11.04
CA GLU A 52 20.91 13.14 -11.48
C GLU A 52 19.96 13.75 -12.52
N ASP A 53 19.38 12.92 -13.39
CA ASP A 53 18.38 13.29 -14.37
C ASP A 53 17.23 12.26 -14.39
N PRO A 54 16.19 12.47 -13.57
CA PRO A 54 15.03 11.56 -13.50
C PRO A 54 14.33 11.39 -14.85
N SER A 55 14.41 12.39 -15.75
CA SER A 55 13.75 12.34 -17.06
C SER A 55 14.43 11.39 -18.04
N SER A 56 15.66 10.96 -17.75
CA SER A 56 16.41 9.99 -18.55
C SER A 56 16.01 8.53 -18.28
N HIS A 57 15.15 8.28 -17.30
CA HIS A 57 14.72 6.95 -16.89
C HIS A 57 13.22 6.74 -17.15
N ILE A 58 12.87 5.60 -17.72
CA ILE A 58 11.48 5.18 -17.91
C ILE A 58 11.22 3.91 -17.10
N LEU A 59 10.11 3.89 -16.38
CA LEU A 59 9.58 2.66 -15.79
C LEU A 59 8.81 1.91 -16.87
N LEU A 60 9.22 0.68 -17.17
CA LEU A 60 8.52 -0.17 -18.12
C LEU A 60 7.19 -0.66 -17.52
N PRO A 61 6.14 -0.84 -18.35
CA PRO A 61 4.84 -1.34 -17.89
C PRO A 61 4.85 -2.84 -17.56
N ASP A 62 5.95 -3.53 -17.84
CA ASP A 62 6.12 -4.96 -17.67
C ASP A 62 6.16 -5.38 -16.19
N VAL A 63 5.10 -6.06 -15.74
CA VAL A 63 5.08 -6.71 -14.43
C VAL A 63 5.75 -8.08 -14.53
N LEU A 64 6.92 -8.22 -13.92
CA LEU A 64 7.71 -9.46 -13.95
C LEU A 64 7.07 -10.59 -13.12
N ALA A 65 6.49 -10.24 -11.98
CA ALA A 65 5.78 -11.14 -11.08
C ALA A 65 4.82 -10.37 -10.17
N LEU A 66 3.78 -11.04 -9.67
CA LEU A 66 2.91 -10.49 -8.65
C LEU A 66 3.59 -10.56 -7.28
N GLU A 67 3.72 -9.41 -6.60
CA GLU A 67 4.36 -9.28 -5.29
C GLU A 67 3.47 -8.48 -4.33
N PRO A 68 2.43 -9.12 -3.73
CA PRO A 68 1.54 -8.43 -2.82
C PRO A 68 2.28 -8.10 -1.52
N GLN A 69 2.31 -6.81 -1.16
CA GLN A 69 2.81 -6.36 0.12
C GLN A 69 1.71 -6.55 1.17
N VAL A 70 2.02 -7.30 2.22
CA VAL A 70 1.06 -7.68 3.26
C VAL A 70 1.66 -7.44 4.64
N MET A 71 0.79 -7.29 5.64
CA MET A 71 1.23 -7.30 7.04
C MET A 71 1.61 -8.74 7.42
N ILE A 72 2.88 -8.93 7.81
CA ILE A 72 3.39 -10.22 8.24
C ILE A 72 3.48 -10.22 9.76
N VAL A 73 2.85 -11.22 10.38
CA VAL A 73 2.85 -11.43 11.83
C VAL A 73 3.29 -12.85 12.15
N ARG A 74 3.70 -13.10 13.40
CA ARG A 74 4.07 -14.46 13.84
C ARG A 74 2.83 -15.36 13.92
N GLN A 75 3.03 -16.64 13.63
CA GLN A 75 2.01 -17.66 13.85
C GLN A 75 1.70 -17.86 15.34
N GLY A 76 0.48 -18.31 15.64
CA GLY A 76 0.03 -18.64 17.00
C GLY A 76 -0.39 -17.45 17.86
N ASP A 77 -0.53 -16.27 17.25
CA ASP A 77 -1.05 -15.05 17.89
C ASP A 77 -2.26 -14.53 17.09
N ASP A 78 -3.37 -15.24 17.20
CA ASP A 78 -4.59 -14.97 16.42
C ASP A 78 -5.13 -13.56 16.68
N ASN A 79 -5.06 -13.09 17.94
CA ASN A 79 -5.49 -11.75 18.30
C ASN A 79 -4.66 -10.67 17.59
N TRP A 80 -3.34 -10.87 17.45
CA TRP A 80 -2.49 -9.92 16.73
C TRP A 80 -2.72 -9.96 15.21
N VAL A 81 -2.99 -11.14 14.65
CA VAL A 81 -3.42 -11.29 13.24
C VAL A 81 -4.71 -10.50 13.00
N ASP A 82 -5.70 -10.65 13.89
CA ASP A 82 -6.97 -9.93 13.79
C ASP A 82 -6.77 -8.43 13.86
N ILE A 83 -6.02 -7.93 14.85
CA ILE A 83 -5.72 -6.49 14.97
C ILE A 83 -5.05 -5.94 13.70
N ALA A 84 -4.08 -6.67 13.14
CA ALA A 84 -3.43 -6.25 11.91
C ALA A 84 -4.43 -6.16 10.75
N ASN A 85 -5.15 -7.24 10.46
CA ASN A 85 -6.13 -7.31 9.37
C ASN A 85 -7.23 -6.26 9.50
N TRP A 86 -7.78 -6.08 10.71
CA TRP A 86 -8.81 -5.08 10.97
C TRP A 86 -8.28 -3.65 10.85
N THR A 87 -7.01 -3.38 11.18
CA THR A 87 -6.40 -2.07 10.98
C THR A 87 -6.36 -1.69 9.49
N LEU A 88 -5.94 -2.62 8.61
CA LEU A 88 -5.99 -2.38 7.16
C LEU A 88 -7.44 -2.25 6.67
N GLY A 89 -8.33 -3.14 7.12
CA GLY A 89 -9.76 -3.09 6.78
C GLY A 89 -10.41 -1.75 7.17
N ALA A 90 -10.07 -1.21 8.33
CA ALA A 90 -10.55 0.09 8.81
C ALA A 90 -10.09 1.24 7.91
N MET A 91 -8.82 1.25 7.50
CA MET A 91 -8.29 2.28 6.60
C MET A 91 -8.95 2.24 5.21
N LEU A 92 -9.24 1.04 4.71
CA LEU A 92 -9.95 0.85 3.43
C LEU A 92 -11.44 1.22 3.53
N PHE A 93 -12.09 0.86 4.63
CA PHE A 93 -13.50 1.20 4.88
C PHE A 93 -13.67 2.72 5.01
N ALA A 94 -12.79 3.39 5.76
CA ALA A 94 -12.79 4.85 5.86
C ALA A 94 -12.60 5.52 4.50
N GLU A 95 -11.70 5.02 3.65
CA GLU A 95 -11.56 5.52 2.28
C GLU A 95 -12.86 5.32 1.48
N GLN A 96 -13.46 4.13 1.56
CA GLN A 96 -14.70 3.83 0.84
C GLN A 96 -15.84 4.77 1.22
N GLU A 97 -15.99 5.05 2.52
CA GLU A 97 -17.05 5.89 3.09
C GLU A 97 -16.71 7.39 3.08
N GLY A 98 -15.54 7.79 2.55
CA GLY A 98 -15.12 9.20 2.51
C GLY A 98 -14.79 9.79 3.88
N ILE A 99 -14.44 8.94 4.85
CA ILE A 99 -13.98 9.33 6.18
C ILE A 99 -12.46 9.55 6.13
N SER A 100 -12.01 10.73 6.53
CA SER A 100 -10.60 11.14 6.53
C SER A 100 -10.17 11.61 7.91
N SER A 101 -8.87 11.76 8.11
CA SER A 101 -8.32 12.36 9.34
C SER A 101 -8.91 13.75 9.66
N ALA A 102 -9.35 14.48 8.63
CA ALA A 102 -9.93 15.81 8.74
C ALA A 102 -11.41 15.84 9.18
N ASN A 103 -12.21 14.84 8.80
CA ASN A 103 -13.66 14.82 9.09
C ASN A 103 -14.09 13.75 10.11
N VAL A 104 -13.17 12.90 10.58
CA VAL A 104 -13.49 11.77 11.46
C VAL A 104 -14.18 12.18 12.77
N ASP A 105 -13.86 13.36 13.32
CA ASP A 105 -14.51 13.87 14.54
C ASP A 105 -16.00 14.16 14.29
N GLU A 106 -16.32 14.79 13.16
CA GLU A 106 -17.69 15.11 12.75
C GLU A 106 -18.47 13.83 12.43
N MET A 107 -17.85 12.92 11.68
CA MET A 107 -18.45 11.63 11.33
C MET A 107 -18.75 10.78 12.57
N LYS A 108 -17.94 10.88 13.63
CA LYS A 108 -18.20 10.21 14.91
C LYS A 108 -19.32 10.89 15.70
N ALA A 109 -19.36 12.22 15.70
CA ALA A 109 -20.38 12.97 16.42
C ALA A 109 -21.77 12.82 15.78
N ASN A 110 -21.84 12.74 14.45
CA ASN A 110 -23.08 12.59 13.68
C ASN A 110 -22.94 11.50 12.60
N PRO A 111 -22.92 10.20 12.99
CA PRO A 111 -22.73 9.12 12.04
C PRO A 111 -23.87 9.06 11.01
N PRO A 112 -23.57 9.03 9.70
CA PRO A 112 -24.60 8.99 8.66
C PRO A 112 -25.22 7.58 8.50
N SER A 113 -24.64 6.56 9.12
CA SER A 113 -25.17 5.19 9.15
C SER A 113 -24.84 4.49 10.47
N VAL A 114 -25.53 3.38 10.74
CA VAL A 114 -25.26 2.52 11.91
C VAL A 114 -23.85 1.94 11.83
N ASP A 115 -23.45 1.49 10.64
CA ASP A 115 -22.14 0.87 10.37
C ASP A 115 -21.00 1.87 10.65
N ILE A 116 -21.14 3.12 10.21
CA ILE A 116 -20.16 4.19 10.50
C ILE A 116 -20.16 4.52 12.01
N GLY A 117 -21.33 4.50 12.65
CA GLY A 117 -21.43 4.68 14.10
C GLY A 117 -20.68 3.59 14.88
N LYS A 118 -20.80 2.33 14.47
CA LYS A 118 -20.06 1.19 15.03
C LYS A 118 -18.56 1.30 14.75
N PHE A 119 -18.21 1.57 13.50
CA PHE A 119 -16.83 1.75 13.04
C PHE A 119 -16.09 2.81 13.86
N LEU A 120 -16.69 3.97 14.10
CA LEU A 120 -16.05 5.08 14.82
C LEU A 120 -16.18 4.99 16.35
N GLY A 121 -16.86 3.97 16.86
CA GLY A 121 -17.11 3.79 18.29
C GLY A 121 -18.10 4.79 18.89
N ALA A 122 -18.98 5.39 18.06
CA ALA A 122 -20.16 6.12 18.53
C ALA A 122 -21.25 5.16 19.04
N THR A 123 -21.31 3.97 18.42
CA THR A 123 -22.09 2.83 18.89
C THR A 123 -21.09 1.74 19.34
N PRO A 124 -21.19 1.21 20.57
CA PRO A 124 -20.26 0.18 21.05
C PRO A 124 -20.48 -1.17 20.38
N GLY A 125 -19.44 -2.02 20.31
CA GLY A 125 -19.59 -3.43 19.92
C GLY A 125 -18.46 -4.02 19.10
N VAL A 126 -17.61 -3.21 18.45
CA VAL A 126 -16.57 -3.69 17.52
C VAL A 126 -15.22 -3.88 18.23
N GLY A 127 -14.88 -3.04 19.22
CA GLY A 127 -13.56 -3.08 19.86
C GLY A 127 -13.34 -4.28 20.77
N LYS A 128 -14.39 -4.69 21.49
CA LYS A 128 -14.30 -5.78 22.49
C LYS A 128 -13.82 -7.11 21.89
N GLY A 129 -14.24 -7.43 20.66
CA GLY A 129 -13.80 -8.65 19.96
C GLY A 129 -12.30 -8.68 19.68
N LEU A 130 -11.67 -7.50 19.54
CA LEU A 130 -10.23 -7.33 19.31
C LEU A 130 -9.44 -7.06 20.60
N GLY A 131 -10.11 -7.05 21.77
CA GLY A 131 -9.49 -6.63 23.02
C GLY A 131 -9.11 -5.15 23.06
N LEU A 132 -9.73 -4.31 22.24
CA LEU A 132 -9.48 -2.87 22.13
C LEU A 132 -10.69 -2.06 22.63
N SER A 133 -10.51 -0.75 22.80
CA SER A 133 -11.62 0.18 23.00
C SER A 133 -12.46 0.29 21.73
N ASP A 134 -13.77 0.57 21.85
CA ASP A 134 -14.66 0.66 20.68
C ASP A 134 -14.29 1.80 19.72
N ASP A 135 -13.50 2.78 20.15
CA ASP A 135 -13.00 3.88 19.32
C ASP A 135 -11.65 3.59 18.64
N TRP A 136 -11.18 2.34 18.63
CA TRP A 136 -9.88 1.98 18.07
C TRP A 136 -9.72 2.41 16.61
N ALA A 137 -10.74 2.20 15.76
CA ALA A 137 -10.66 2.53 14.35
C ALA A 137 -10.73 4.05 14.13
N TYR A 138 -11.57 4.75 14.90
CA TYR A 138 -11.52 6.21 14.99
C TYR A 138 -10.09 6.71 15.29
N ASN A 139 -9.41 6.10 16.27
CA ASN A 139 -8.04 6.48 16.64
C ASN A 139 -7.02 6.22 15.52
N VAL A 140 -7.19 5.13 14.74
CA VAL A 140 -6.38 4.88 13.53
C VAL A 140 -6.57 6.00 12.52
N ILE A 141 -7.81 6.26 12.09
CA ILE A 141 -8.09 7.27 11.08
C ILE A 141 -7.67 8.67 11.54
N LYS A 142 -7.91 9.00 12.81
CA LYS A 142 -7.50 10.29 13.38
C LYS A 142 -5.99 10.50 13.34
N LYS A 143 -5.21 9.43 13.53
CA LYS A 143 -3.76 9.54 13.68
C LYS A 143 -2.99 9.40 12.36
N VAL A 144 -3.45 8.53 11.46
CA VAL A 144 -2.71 8.22 10.22
C VAL A 144 -3.51 8.44 8.94
N GLY A 145 -4.81 8.74 9.06
CA GLY A 145 -5.72 8.86 7.93
C GLY A 145 -6.25 7.52 7.42
N ASN A 146 -7.12 7.60 6.41
CA ASN A 146 -7.56 6.46 5.62
C ASN A 146 -6.46 5.98 4.66
N TYR A 147 -6.72 4.89 3.92
CA TYR A 147 -5.72 4.30 3.04
C TYR A 147 -5.27 5.25 1.91
N SER A 148 -6.19 6.00 1.32
CA SER A 148 -5.86 7.00 0.28
C SER A 148 -4.97 8.12 0.82
N GLU A 149 -5.26 8.66 2.01
CA GLU A 149 -4.41 9.69 2.64
C GLU A 149 -2.98 9.19 2.89
N ILE A 150 -2.82 7.90 3.19
CA ILE A 150 -1.49 7.28 3.34
C ILE A 150 -0.83 7.12 1.99
N PHE A 151 -1.56 6.62 1.00
CA PHE A 151 -1.04 6.41 -0.34
C PHE A 151 -0.59 7.73 -0.98
N GLU A 152 -1.44 8.75 -1.02
CA GLU A 152 -1.18 10.00 -1.72
C GLU A 152 0.08 10.70 -1.21
N ARG A 153 0.23 10.80 0.12
CA ARG A 153 1.41 11.43 0.72
C ARG A 153 2.70 10.62 0.59
N SER A 154 2.59 9.29 0.48
CA SER A 154 3.77 8.41 0.51
C SER A 154 4.27 8.03 -0.87
N LEU A 155 3.34 7.78 -1.81
CA LEU A 155 3.61 7.24 -3.15
C LEU A 155 2.84 7.98 -4.24
N GLY A 156 1.66 8.51 -3.94
CA GLY A 156 0.77 9.12 -4.92
C GLY A 156 1.19 10.53 -5.35
N GLN A 157 0.20 11.32 -5.78
CA GLN A 157 0.42 12.60 -6.44
C GLN A 157 0.97 13.69 -5.52
N GLU A 158 0.78 13.53 -4.21
CA GLU A 158 1.34 14.42 -3.19
C GLU A 158 2.79 14.04 -2.80
N SER A 159 3.31 12.92 -3.32
CA SER A 159 4.69 12.49 -3.13
C SER A 159 5.59 12.88 -4.31
N PRO A 160 6.93 12.87 -4.14
CA PRO A 160 7.87 13.04 -5.24
C PRO A 160 7.75 11.97 -6.34
N TYR A 161 7.16 10.81 -6.03
CA TYR A 161 7.10 9.65 -6.93
C TYR A 161 5.91 9.67 -7.88
N LYS A 162 4.82 10.35 -7.49
CA LYS A 162 3.62 10.56 -8.32
C LYS A 162 3.04 9.28 -8.92
N MET A 163 3.10 8.19 -8.16
CA MET A 163 2.62 6.88 -8.62
C MET A 163 1.10 6.88 -8.73
N PRO A 164 0.54 6.31 -9.81
CA PRO A 164 -0.89 6.06 -9.89
C PRO A 164 -1.32 4.96 -8.90
N ARG A 165 -2.60 4.95 -8.51
CA ARG A 165 -3.16 3.92 -7.61
C ARG A 165 -3.12 2.51 -8.23
N GLU A 166 -3.39 2.40 -9.53
CA GLU A 166 -3.46 1.11 -10.25
C GLU A 166 -4.26 0.05 -9.49
N THR A 167 -3.70 -1.14 -9.30
CA THR A 167 -4.34 -2.24 -8.56
C THR A 167 -4.57 -1.93 -7.08
N THR A 168 -3.87 -0.94 -6.51
CA THR A 168 -4.07 -0.50 -5.11
C THR A 168 -5.23 0.48 -4.93
N ALA A 169 -6.00 0.75 -5.99
CA ALA A 169 -7.31 1.41 -5.86
C ALA A 169 -8.32 0.50 -5.14
N LEU A 170 -9.40 1.08 -4.63
CA LEU A 170 -10.54 0.30 -4.16
C LEU A 170 -11.18 -0.46 -5.33
N TRP A 171 -11.82 -1.57 -5.02
CA TRP A 171 -12.53 -2.39 -6.03
C TRP A 171 -13.55 -1.59 -6.83
N LYS A 172 -14.26 -0.65 -6.20
CA LYS A 172 -15.26 0.23 -6.85
C LYS A 172 -14.65 1.18 -7.87
N ASP A 173 -13.33 1.41 -7.78
CA ASP A 173 -12.54 2.30 -8.62
C ASP A 173 -11.62 1.49 -9.58
N GLY A 174 -11.90 0.19 -9.76
CA GLY A 174 -11.18 -0.68 -10.70
C GLY A 174 -9.92 -1.34 -10.14
N GLY A 175 -9.65 -1.18 -8.83
CA GLY A 175 -8.54 -1.86 -8.16
C GLY A 175 -8.93 -3.21 -7.54
N VAL A 176 -8.09 -3.71 -6.62
CA VAL A 176 -8.29 -5.02 -5.97
C VAL A 176 -8.36 -4.94 -4.44
N LEU A 177 -8.42 -3.74 -3.87
CA LEU A 177 -8.57 -3.58 -2.42
C LEU A 177 -10.05 -3.59 -2.04
N PHE A 178 -10.40 -4.54 -1.16
CA PHE A 178 -11.76 -4.74 -0.64
C PHE A 178 -11.78 -4.39 0.86
N PRO A 179 -12.58 -3.40 1.27
CA PRO A 179 -12.78 -3.12 2.68
C PRO A 179 -13.42 -4.30 3.43
N LEU A 180 -13.10 -4.44 4.70
CA LEU A 180 -13.89 -5.27 5.61
C LEU A 180 -15.21 -4.55 5.92
N VAL A 181 -16.24 -5.33 6.24
CA VAL A 181 -17.56 -4.81 6.61
C VAL A 181 -17.63 -4.65 8.13
N PHE A 182 -18.19 -3.53 8.57
CA PHE A 182 -18.47 -3.22 9.97
C PHE A 182 -19.98 -3.28 10.18
N ASP A 183 -20.52 -4.47 10.47
CA ASP A 183 -21.97 -4.73 10.58
C ASP A 183 -22.52 -4.81 12.01
#